data_AF-A0A948RW54-F1
#
_entry.id   AF-A0A948RW54-F1
#
_cell.length_a   1.000
_cell.length_b   1.000
_cell.length_c   1.000
_cell.angle_alpha   90.00
_cell.angle_beta   90.00
_cell.angle_gamma   90.00
#
_symmetry.space_group_name_H-M   'P 1'
#
loop_
_entity.id
_entity.type
_entity.pdbx_description
1 polymer ?
#
loop_
_entity_poly.entity_id
_entity_poly.type
_entity_poly.pdbx_seq_one_letter_code
_entity_poly.pdbx_strand_id
1 'polypeptide(L)'
;MKPSIAKEIERQSDKTAAELREKYGEVFGEETRSRHKDFLRKRIAWRLQANEEGGLSERALHRARELANEADLRLIAPRGKTEIHRFRPSHDRRLPMPGTVITREYKGRTISVMVLDEGFEFEGEVYRSLSAVARKVTGTRWNGFLFFGIAKRGNGK
;
A
#
# COMPACT_ATOMS: atom_id res chain seq x y z
N MET A 1 -22.91 -35.84 22.59
CA MET A 1 -22.92 -34.77 21.55
C MET A 1 -21.51 -34.24 21.41
N LYS A 2 -20.88 -34.36 20.23
CA LYS A 2 -19.57 -33.75 19.99
C LYS A 2 -19.74 -32.22 20.07
N PRO A 3 -18.85 -31.46 20.77
CA PRO A 3 -18.91 -30.01 20.73
C PRO A 3 -18.78 -29.54 19.27
N SER A 4 -19.53 -28.51 18.90
CA SER A 4 -19.38 -27.87 17.60
C SER A 4 -17.91 -27.48 17.39
N ILE A 5 -17.38 -27.70 16.19
CA ILE A 5 -15.98 -27.41 15.84
C ILE A 5 -15.61 -25.97 16.18
N ALA A 6 -16.56 -25.04 16.04
CA ALA A 6 -16.38 -23.65 16.45
C ALA A 6 -16.00 -23.52 17.93
N LYS A 7 -16.62 -24.30 18.83
CA LYS A 7 -16.29 -24.33 20.27
C LYS A 7 -14.92 -24.97 20.52
N GLU A 8 -14.56 -26.00 19.75
CA GLU A 8 -13.26 -26.65 19.88
C GLU A 8 -12.11 -25.75 19.38
N ILE A 9 -12.34 -24.95 18.33
CA ILE A 9 -11.42 -23.92 17.83
C ILE A 9 -11.27 -22.80 18.86
N GLU A 10 -12.37 -22.33 19.42
CA GLU A 10 -12.38 -21.31 20.47
C GLU A 10 -11.53 -21.76 21.67
N ARG A 11 -11.66 -23.02 22.10
CA ARG A 11 -10.86 -23.61 23.18
C ARG A 11 -9.35 -23.63 22.92
N GLN A 12 -8.89 -23.55 21.66
CA GLN A 12 -7.45 -23.44 21.34
C GLN A 12 -6.91 -22.01 21.50
N SER A 13 -7.79 -21.00 21.62
CA SER A 13 -7.44 -19.58 21.72
C SER A 13 -6.84 -19.18 23.06
N ASP A 14 -6.97 -20.01 24.09
CA ASP A 14 -6.39 -19.74 25.41
C ASP A 14 -5.16 -20.61 25.71
N LYS A 15 -4.96 -21.68 24.93
CA LYS A 15 -3.84 -22.62 25.13
C LYS A 15 -2.47 -21.97 24.94
N THR A 16 -1.51 -22.49 25.68
CA THR A 16 -0.08 -22.18 25.58
C THR A 16 0.53 -22.78 24.31
N ALA A 17 1.72 -22.30 23.93
CA ALA A 17 2.43 -22.84 22.77
C ALA A 17 2.79 -24.34 22.93
N ALA A 18 3.01 -24.82 24.16
CA ALA A 18 3.33 -26.21 24.42
C ALA A 18 2.11 -27.12 24.18
N GLU A 19 0.96 -26.77 24.75
CA GLU A 19 -0.30 -27.50 24.55
C GLU A 19 -0.77 -27.48 23.09
N LEU A 20 -0.51 -26.37 22.38
CA LEU A 20 -0.79 -26.29 20.94
C LEU A 20 0.11 -27.22 20.12
N ARG A 21 1.36 -27.48 20.55
CA ARG A 21 2.25 -28.44 19.85
C ARG A 21 1.81 -29.87 20.07
N GLU A 22 1.40 -30.21 21.29
CA GLU A 22 0.81 -31.52 21.60
C GLU A 22 -0.46 -31.75 20.77
N LYS A 23 -1.37 -30.76 20.78
CA LYS A 23 -2.60 -30.83 19.98
C LYS A 23 -2.32 -30.89 18.48
N TYR A 24 -1.28 -30.21 18.01
CA TYR A 24 -0.84 -30.35 16.62
C TYR A 24 -0.44 -31.80 16.30
N GLY A 25 0.34 -32.44 17.19
CA GLY A 25 0.72 -33.84 17.08
C GLY A 25 -0.48 -34.79 17.04
N GLU A 26 -1.48 -34.58 17.89
CA GLU A 26 -2.71 -35.38 17.91
C GLU A 26 -3.48 -35.29 16.58
N VAL A 27 -3.63 -34.08 16.04
CA VAL A 27 -4.52 -33.82 14.90
C VAL A 27 -3.81 -34.07 13.56
N PHE A 28 -2.49 -33.89 13.48
CA PHE A 28 -1.70 -34.13 12.27
C PHE A 28 -0.94 -35.46 12.24
N GLY A 29 -0.69 -36.10 13.39
CA GLY A 29 0.18 -37.29 13.48
C GLY A 29 1.67 -36.97 13.34
N GLU A 30 2.04 -35.69 13.37
CA GLU A 30 3.42 -35.21 13.12
C GLU A 30 3.84 -34.21 14.19
N GLU A 31 5.10 -34.25 14.60
CA GLU A 31 5.65 -33.28 15.53
C GLU A 31 6.01 -31.96 14.83
N THR A 32 5.70 -30.83 15.48
CA THR A 32 6.08 -29.50 15.00
C THR A 32 7.19 -28.88 15.85
N ARG A 33 8.18 -28.31 15.18
CA ARG A 33 9.25 -27.49 15.78
C ARG A 33 8.82 -26.04 16.00
N SER A 34 7.69 -25.62 15.42
CA SER A 34 7.19 -24.25 15.54
C SER A 34 6.65 -23.98 16.94
N ARG A 35 7.00 -22.83 17.50
CA ARG A 35 6.46 -22.32 18.79
C ARG A 35 5.50 -21.14 18.58
N HIS A 36 5.19 -20.80 17.33
CA HIS A 36 4.36 -19.64 16.99
C HIS A 36 2.88 -19.95 17.22
N LYS A 37 2.29 -19.39 18.29
CA LYS A 37 0.93 -19.71 18.75
C LYS A 37 -0.12 -19.56 17.66
N ASP A 38 -0.14 -18.42 16.96
CA ASP A 38 -1.18 -18.16 15.95
C ASP A 38 -1.07 -19.09 14.74
N PHE A 39 0.15 -19.54 14.42
CA PHE A 39 0.37 -20.49 13.34
C PHE A 39 -0.24 -21.84 13.72
N LEU A 40 0.08 -22.32 14.93
CA LEU A 40 -0.44 -23.59 15.44
C LEU A 40 -1.97 -23.55 15.55
N ARG A 41 -2.55 -22.47 16.07
CA ARG A 41 -4.00 -22.29 16.18
C ARG A 41 -4.70 -22.40 14.83
N LYS A 42 -4.27 -21.60 13.85
CA LYS A 42 -4.85 -21.61 12.50
C LYS A 42 -4.73 -22.98 11.84
N ARG A 43 -3.59 -23.65 12.02
CA ARG A 43 -3.30 -24.94 11.40
C ARG A 43 -4.12 -26.07 12.03
N ILE A 44 -4.26 -26.09 13.36
CA ILE A 44 -5.11 -27.02 14.10
C ILE A 44 -6.58 -26.80 13.74
N ALA A 45 -7.05 -25.54 13.73
CA ALA A 45 -8.42 -25.20 13.37
C ALA A 45 -8.79 -25.70 11.97
N TRP A 46 -7.94 -25.43 10.98
CA TRP A 46 -8.13 -25.91 9.61
C TRP A 46 -8.22 -27.43 9.54
N ARG A 47 -7.35 -28.14 10.26
CA ARG A 47 -7.35 -29.61 10.23
C ARG A 47 -8.56 -30.21 10.92
N LEU A 48 -9.02 -29.63 12.02
CA LEU A 48 -10.27 -30.03 12.68
C LEU A 48 -11.47 -29.85 11.74
N GLN A 49 -11.53 -28.74 10.99
CA GLN A 49 -12.57 -28.51 9.99
C GLN A 49 -12.49 -29.54 8.85
N ALA A 50 -11.30 -29.75 8.28
CA ALA A 50 -11.11 -30.70 7.17
C ALA A 50 -11.42 -32.16 7.55
N ASN A 51 -11.25 -32.55 8.81
CA ASN A 51 -11.58 -33.89 9.28
C ASN A 51 -13.09 -34.16 9.33
N GLU A 52 -13.92 -33.13 9.52
CA GLU A 52 -15.38 -33.28 9.60
C GLU A 52 -16.09 -32.95 8.28
N GLU A 53 -15.69 -31.85 7.62
CA GLU A 53 -16.36 -31.34 6.42
C GLU A 53 -15.85 -32.01 5.12
N GLY A 54 -14.81 -32.85 5.23
CA GLY A 54 -14.01 -33.30 4.10
C GLY A 54 -13.05 -32.17 3.69
N GLY A 55 -11.77 -32.50 3.58
CA GLY A 55 -10.72 -31.53 3.26
C GLY A 55 -10.85 -30.92 1.86
N LEU A 56 -9.71 -30.58 1.27
CA LEU A 56 -9.71 -30.09 -0.12
C LEU A 56 -10.24 -31.20 -1.05
N SER A 57 -11.22 -30.86 -1.89
CA SER A 57 -11.74 -31.78 -2.91
C SER A 57 -10.64 -32.25 -3.85
N GLU A 58 -10.79 -33.42 -4.47
CA GLU A 58 -9.81 -33.92 -5.45
C GLU A 58 -9.54 -32.90 -6.56
N ARG A 59 -10.59 -32.20 -7.02
CA ARG A 59 -10.49 -31.12 -8.00
C ARG A 59 -9.64 -29.94 -7.48
N ALA A 60 -9.81 -29.56 -6.22
CA ALA A 60 -9.02 -28.48 -5.61
C ALA A 60 -7.55 -28.89 -5.43
N LEU A 61 -7.29 -30.14 -5.04
CA LEU A 61 -5.93 -30.69 -4.95
C LEU A 61 -5.26 -30.81 -6.32
N HIS A 62 -6.00 -31.25 -7.34
CA HIS A 62 -5.50 -31.34 -8.71
C HIS A 62 -5.12 -29.95 -9.23
N ARG A 63 -6.02 -28.98 -9.10
CA ARG A 63 -5.75 -27.58 -9.48
C ARG A 63 -4.60 -26.97 -8.70
N ALA A 64 -4.47 -27.28 -7.41
CA ALA A 64 -3.33 -26.83 -6.61
C ALA A 64 -2.00 -27.44 -7.08
N ARG A 65 -1.98 -28.71 -7.51
CA ARG A 65 -0.80 -29.34 -8.11
C ARG A 65 -0.45 -28.74 -9.47
N GLU A 66 -1.44 -28.49 -10.33
CA GLU A 66 -1.24 -27.82 -11.61
C GLU A 66 -0.63 -26.43 -11.41
N LEU A 67 -1.20 -25.61 -10.50
CA LEU A 67 -0.67 -24.29 -10.15
C LEU A 67 0.71 -24.33 -9.49
N ALA A 68 0.99 -25.37 -8.68
CA ALA A 68 2.30 -25.55 -8.07
C ALA A 68 3.38 -25.90 -9.11
N ASN A 69 3.00 -26.56 -10.21
CA ASN A 69 3.89 -26.85 -11.34
C ASN A 69 4.04 -25.65 -12.28
N GLU A 70 2.98 -24.86 -12.50
CA GLU A 70 3.03 -23.65 -13.35
C GLU A 70 3.74 -22.47 -12.71
N ALA A 71 3.87 -22.49 -11.38
CA ALA A 71 4.69 -21.52 -10.69
C ALA A 71 6.14 -22.01 -10.67
N ASP A 72 6.99 -21.37 -11.47
CA ASP A 72 8.38 -21.08 -11.10
C ASP A 72 8.37 -20.27 -9.78
N LEU A 73 7.96 -20.92 -8.69
CA LEU A 73 8.03 -20.41 -7.34
C LEU A 73 9.52 -20.29 -7.04
N ARG A 74 10.05 -19.09 -7.26
CA ARG A 74 11.37 -18.72 -6.75
C ARG A 74 11.33 -18.86 -5.23
N LEU A 75 11.81 -20.01 -4.73
CA LEU A 75 11.97 -20.32 -3.30
C LEU A 75 12.93 -19.34 -2.60
N ILE A 76 13.71 -18.60 -3.37
CA ILE A 76 14.69 -17.62 -2.90
C ILE A 76 14.43 -16.32 -3.67
N ALA A 77 14.13 -15.24 -2.95
CA ALA A 77 14.07 -13.91 -3.54
C ALA A 77 15.40 -13.64 -4.27
N PRO A 78 15.39 -13.11 -5.51
CA PRO A 78 16.61 -12.86 -6.24
C PRO A 78 17.57 -12.03 -5.38
N ARG A 79 18.83 -12.47 -5.26
CA ARG A 79 19.90 -11.68 -4.64
C ARG A 79 20.22 -10.50 -5.55
N GLY A 80 19.38 -9.49 -5.44
CA GLY A 80 19.54 -8.17 -6.03
C GLY A 80 18.87 -7.21 -5.08
N LYS A 81 19.38 -5.98 -4.99
CA LYS A 81 18.62 -4.91 -4.33
C LYS A 81 17.27 -4.88 -5.04
N THR A 82 16.18 -5.12 -4.32
CA THR A 82 14.86 -4.68 -4.78
C THR A 82 15.02 -3.19 -5.03
N GLU A 83 15.15 -2.79 -6.29
CA GLU A 83 15.07 -1.39 -6.65
C GLU A 83 13.62 -1.02 -6.39
N ILE A 84 13.36 -0.58 -5.16
CA ILE A 84 12.17 0.16 -4.83
C ILE A 84 12.33 1.44 -5.64
N HIS A 85 11.84 1.42 -6.88
CA HIS A 85 11.58 2.63 -7.63
C HIS A 85 10.48 3.34 -6.87
N ARG A 86 10.90 4.12 -5.86
CA ARG A 86 10.05 5.13 -5.27
C ARG A 86 9.67 6.01 -6.44
N PHE A 87 8.43 5.85 -6.93
CA PHE A 87 7.80 6.85 -7.78
C PHE A 87 7.83 8.13 -6.95
N ARG A 88 8.87 8.93 -7.16
CA ARG A 88 8.88 10.32 -6.76
C ARG A 88 8.14 10.99 -7.90
N PRO A 89 6.87 11.40 -7.72
CA PRO A 89 6.29 12.27 -8.72
C PRO A 89 7.28 13.43 -8.92
N SER A 90 7.71 13.65 -10.17
CA SER A 90 8.49 14.85 -10.53
C SER A 90 7.69 16.12 -10.25
N HIS A 91 6.38 15.97 -10.10
CA HIS A 91 5.41 16.99 -9.77
C HIS A 91 5.42 17.34 -8.28
N ASP A 92 5.57 18.63 -7.98
CA ASP A 92 5.43 19.15 -6.61
C ASP A 92 3.98 18.94 -6.14
N ARG A 93 3.79 18.14 -5.09
CA ARG A 93 2.47 17.77 -4.54
C ARG A 93 1.60 18.96 -4.14
N ARG A 94 2.18 20.16 -3.99
CA ARG A 94 1.45 21.40 -3.70
C ARG A 94 0.75 21.97 -4.92
N LEU A 95 1.18 21.60 -6.12
CA LEU A 95 0.63 22.10 -7.37
C LEU A 95 -0.55 21.23 -7.83
N PRO A 96 -1.59 21.83 -8.43
CA PRO A 96 -2.63 21.05 -9.10
C PRO A 96 -2.04 20.28 -10.30
N MET A 97 -2.79 19.31 -10.81
CA MET A 97 -2.35 18.50 -11.96
C MET A 97 -2.03 19.38 -13.17
N PRO A 98 -1.02 19.01 -14.00
CA PRO A 98 -0.81 19.60 -15.30
C PRO A 98 -2.12 19.72 -16.10
N GLY A 99 -2.30 20.83 -16.81
CA GLY A 99 -3.55 21.24 -17.46
C GLY A 99 -4.48 22.09 -16.58
N THR A 100 -4.20 22.23 -15.28
CA THR A 100 -4.99 23.12 -14.40
C THR A 100 -4.56 24.57 -14.57
N VAL A 101 -5.53 25.49 -14.59
CA VAL A 101 -5.29 26.95 -14.61
C VAL A 101 -5.37 27.51 -13.19
N ILE A 102 -4.32 28.22 -12.78
CA ILE A 102 -4.24 28.97 -11.53
C ILE A 102 -4.51 30.44 -11.84
N THR A 103 -5.54 31.01 -11.20
CA THR A 103 -5.94 32.41 -11.41
C THR A 103 -5.69 33.27 -10.18
N ARG A 104 -5.16 34.48 -10.38
CA ARG A 104 -4.95 35.47 -9.32
C ARG A 104 -5.31 36.87 -9.79
N GLU A 105 -6.07 37.61 -9.00
CA GLU A 105 -6.28 39.03 -9.22
C GLU A 105 -5.15 39.87 -8.58
N TYR A 106 -4.58 40.79 -9.35
CA TYR A 106 -3.52 41.69 -8.90
C TYR A 106 -3.59 43.02 -9.64
N LYS A 107 -3.65 44.13 -8.89
CA LYS A 107 -3.76 45.50 -9.43
C LYS A 107 -4.87 45.66 -10.49
N GLY A 108 -6.01 45.00 -10.30
CA GLY A 108 -7.15 45.04 -11.21
C GLY A 108 -6.99 44.21 -12.50
N ARG A 109 -5.92 43.40 -12.61
CA ARG A 109 -5.72 42.43 -13.69
C ARG A 109 -5.86 41.01 -13.17
N THR A 110 -6.59 40.18 -13.90
CA THR A 110 -6.63 38.73 -13.68
C THR A 110 -5.44 38.08 -14.37
N ILE A 111 -4.60 37.42 -13.58
CA ILE A 111 -3.42 36.68 -14.02
C ILE A 111 -3.79 35.21 -14.05
N SER A 112 -3.75 34.60 -15.24
CA SER A 112 -4.08 33.19 -15.45
C SER A 112 -2.85 32.41 -15.87
N VAL A 113 -2.48 31.38 -15.11
CA VAL A 113 -1.27 30.57 -15.34
C VAL A 113 -1.65 29.11 -15.51
N MET A 114 -1.28 28.47 -16.61
CA MET A 114 -1.50 27.04 -16.82
C MET A 114 -0.34 26.23 -16.25
N VAL A 115 -0.63 25.17 -15.51
CA VAL A 115 0.39 24.22 -15.05
C VAL A 115 0.71 23.25 -16.18
N LEU A 116 1.99 23.09 -16.51
CA LEU A 116 2.48 22.11 -17.48
C LEU A 116 3.21 20.98 -16.74
N ASP A 117 3.48 19.86 -17.42
CA ASP A 117 4.26 18.74 -16.84
C ASP A 117 5.64 19.19 -16.35
N GLU A 118 6.27 20.11 -17.09
CA GLU A 118 7.58 20.67 -16.76
C GLU A 118 7.56 22.22 -16.81
N GLY A 119 6.66 22.85 -16.05
CA GLY A 119 6.68 24.30 -15.86
C GLY A 119 5.31 24.96 -15.81
N PHE A 120 5.25 26.22 -16.25
CA PHE A 120 4.06 27.05 -16.18
C PHE A 120 3.95 27.93 -17.42
N GLU A 121 2.78 27.99 -18.04
CA GLU A 121 2.51 28.89 -19.15
C GLU A 121 1.77 30.15 -18.67
N PHE A 122 2.24 31.32 -19.08
CA PHE A 122 1.60 32.60 -18.82
C PHE A 122 1.67 33.47 -20.09
N GLU A 123 0.50 33.87 -20.61
CA GLU A 123 0.37 34.71 -21.82
C GLU A 123 1.11 34.16 -23.04
N GLY A 124 1.14 32.84 -23.21
CA GLY A 124 1.81 32.15 -24.32
C GLY A 124 3.32 31.97 -24.14
N GLU A 125 3.90 32.42 -23.02
CA GLU A 125 5.30 32.19 -22.67
C GLU A 125 5.43 31.09 -21.59
N VAL A 126 6.38 30.17 -21.76
CA VAL A 126 6.65 29.09 -20.79
C VAL A 126 7.73 29.50 -19.79
N TYR A 127 7.43 29.32 -18.51
CA TYR A 127 8.27 29.66 -17.37
C TYR A 127 8.62 28.43 -16.54
N ARG A 128 9.86 28.35 -16.07
CA ARG A 128 10.35 27.24 -15.22
C ARG A 128 9.77 27.25 -13.79
N SER A 129 9.14 28.34 -13.33
CA SER A 129 8.55 28.42 -11.98
C SER A 129 7.50 29.52 -11.84
N LEU A 130 6.56 29.35 -10.89
CA LEU A 130 5.58 30.38 -10.51
C LEU A 130 6.23 31.68 -10.02
N SER A 131 7.40 31.62 -9.39
CA SER A 131 8.12 32.82 -8.96
C SER A 131 8.64 33.63 -10.15
N ALA A 132 8.96 32.98 -11.28
CA ALA A 132 9.34 33.67 -12.51
C ALA A 132 8.14 34.39 -13.13
N VAL A 133 6.96 33.75 -13.15
CA VAL A 133 5.71 34.39 -13.56
C VAL A 133 5.37 35.56 -12.62
N ALA A 134 5.42 35.35 -11.30
CA ALA A 134 5.15 36.40 -10.32
C ALA A 134 6.12 37.59 -10.48
N ARG A 135 7.39 37.35 -10.80
CA ARG A 135 8.35 38.42 -11.09
C ARG A 135 8.02 39.17 -12.39
N LYS A 136 7.63 38.46 -13.46
CA LYS A 136 7.18 39.08 -14.71
C LYS A 136 5.98 40.01 -14.48
N VAL A 137 5.04 39.59 -13.64
CA VAL A 137 3.82 40.38 -13.38
C VAL A 137 4.03 41.50 -12.36
N THR A 138 4.77 41.24 -11.27
CA THR A 138 4.94 42.22 -10.18
C THR A 138 6.17 43.12 -10.35
N GLY A 139 7.12 42.77 -11.23
CA GLY A 139 8.41 43.45 -11.40
C GLY A 139 9.45 43.14 -10.30
N THR A 140 9.01 42.65 -9.15
CA THR A 140 9.84 42.38 -7.96
C THR A 140 9.91 40.87 -7.69
N ARG A 141 10.94 40.43 -6.95
CA ARG A 141 11.07 39.01 -6.57
C ARG A 141 10.01 38.65 -5.51
N TRP A 142 9.01 37.86 -5.90
CA TRP A 142 7.97 37.32 -5.02
C TRP A 142 8.07 35.80 -4.91
N ASN A 143 7.58 35.24 -3.79
CA ASN A 143 7.34 33.80 -3.69
C ASN A 143 6.08 33.46 -4.49
N GLY A 144 6.24 32.77 -5.63
CA GLY A 144 5.15 32.45 -6.53
C GLY A 144 4.02 31.65 -5.87
N PHE A 145 4.34 30.68 -5.01
CA PHE A 145 3.32 29.88 -4.34
C PHE A 145 2.42 30.72 -3.40
N LEU A 146 3.00 31.73 -2.74
CA LEU A 146 2.24 32.65 -1.89
C LEU A 146 1.45 33.66 -2.72
N PHE A 147 2.06 34.17 -3.80
CA PHE A 147 1.41 35.13 -4.70
C PHE A 147 0.14 34.55 -5.34
N PHE A 148 0.20 33.29 -5.76
CA PHE A 148 -0.93 32.58 -6.34
C PHE A 148 -1.81 31.85 -5.31
N GLY A 149 -1.53 31.98 -4.01
CA GLY A 149 -2.36 31.41 -2.94
C GLY A 149 -2.36 29.87 -2.87
N ILE A 150 -1.39 29.20 -3.48
CA ILE A 150 -1.29 27.73 -3.56
C ILE A 150 -0.70 27.15 -2.27
N ALA A 151 0.23 27.88 -1.63
CA ALA A 151 0.73 27.53 -0.31
C ALA A 151 0.06 28.41 0.75
N LYS A 152 -0.57 27.80 1.76
CA LYS A 152 -0.88 28.51 3.00
C LYS A 152 0.44 28.82 3.72
N ARG A 153 0.59 30.03 4.27
CA ARG A 153 1.61 30.29 5.30
C ARG A 153 1.43 29.20 6.35
N GLY A 154 2.45 28.37 6.59
CA GLY A 154 2.39 27.42 7.69
C GLY A 154 2.05 28.20 8.95
N ASN A 155 0.94 27.84 9.60
CA ASN A 155 0.68 28.27 10.96
C ASN A 155 1.83 27.71 11.81
N GLY A 156 2.86 28.53 12.00
CA GLY A 156 3.84 28.32 13.04
C GLY A 156 3.24 28.79 14.35
N LYS A 157 2.68 27.82 15.09
CA LYS A 157 2.17 27.92 16.48
C LYS A 157 0.94 28.81 16.70
#